data_AF-A0A925LC29-F1
#
_entry.id   AF-A0A925LC29-F1
#
_cell.length_a   1.000
_cell.length_b   1.000
_cell.length_c   1.000
_cell.angle_alpha   90.00
_cell.angle_beta   90.00
_cell.angle_gamma   90.00
#
_symmetry.space_group_name_H-M   'P 1'
#
loop_
_entity.id
_entity.type
_entity.pdbx_description
1 polymer ?
#
loop_
_entity_poly.entity_id
_entity_poly.type
_entity_poly.pdbx_seq_one_letter_code
_entity_poly.pdbx_strand_id
1 'polypeptide(L)' 'MNAVLNGPVFADVPTPKFEPGPAGTHITIRGLTKYFAGWPLYENFDLDIPKSKIV' A
#
# COMPACT_ATOMS: atom_id res chain seq x y z
N MET A 1 -37.27 -8.46 -24.14
CA MET A 1 -35.94 -8.97 -23.75
C MET A 1 -35.17 -7.78 -23.21
N ASN A 2 -34.82 -7.75 -21.92
CA ASN A 2 -34.09 -6.62 -21.33
C ASN A 2 -32.65 -7.06 -21.04
N ALA A 3 -31.69 -6.40 -21.67
CA ALA A 3 -30.28 -6.60 -21.40
C ALA A 3 -29.85 -5.64 -20.28
N VAL A 4 -29.30 -6.18 -19.19
CA VAL A 4 -28.73 -5.38 -18.11
C VAL A 4 -27.26 -5.12 -18.46
N LEU A 5 -26.93 -3.86 -18.79
CA LEU A 5 -25.58 -3.42 -19.09
C LEU A 5 -24.92 -2.88 -17.82
N ASN A 6 -24.24 -3.74 -17.07
CA ASN A 6 -23.37 -3.29 -15.98
C ASN A 6 -21.97 -2.99 -16.54
N GLY A 7 -21.69 -1.72 -16.79
CA GLY A 7 -20.33 -1.28 -17.13
C GLY A 7 -19.40 -1.37 -15.90
N PRO A 8 -18.08 -1.53 -16.09
CA PRO A 8 -17.13 -1.47 -14.98
C PRO A 8 -17.19 -0.08 -14.33
N VAL A 9 -17.46 -0.06 -13.02
CA VAL A 9 -17.40 1.16 -12.21
C VAL A 9 -15.99 1.28 -11.66
N PHE A 10 -15.25 2.28 -12.13
CA PHE A 10 -13.97 2.64 -11.54
C PHE A 10 -14.25 3.65 -10.45
N ALA A 11 -13.92 3.31 -9.20
CA ALA A 11 -13.97 4.27 -8.11
C ALA A 11 -12.87 5.31 -8.28
N ASP A 12 -13.20 6.59 -8.10
CA ASP A 12 -12.22 7.67 -7.97
C ASP A 12 -11.47 7.50 -6.63
N VAL A 13 -10.48 6.61 -6.62
CA VAL A 13 -9.64 6.37 -5.45
C VAL A 13 -8.58 7.47 -5.39
N PRO A 14 -8.53 8.29 -4.33
CA PRO A 14 -7.51 9.31 -4.21
C PRO A 14 -6.12 8.68 -4.30
N THR A 15 -5.23 9.29 -5.08
CA THR A 15 -3.83 8.86 -5.12
C THR A 15 -3.19 9.11 -3.75
N PRO A 16 -2.52 8.12 -3.14
CA PRO A 16 -1.80 8.33 -1.90
C PRO A 16 -0.76 9.45 -2.04
N LYS A 17 -0.66 10.31 -1.02
CA LYS A 17 0.38 11.35 -0.96
C LYS A 17 1.74 10.67 -0.76
N PHE A 18 2.78 11.20 -1.40
CA PHE A 18 4.15 10.79 -1.11
C PHE A 18 4.56 11.26 0.29
N GLU A 19 4.95 10.33 1.14
CA GLU A 19 5.37 10.57 2.52
C GLU A 19 6.76 9.96 2.76
N PRO A 20 7.83 10.76 2.69
CA PRO A 20 9.19 10.25 2.92
C PRO A 20 9.43 9.91 4.39
N GLY A 21 10.39 9.02 4.63
CA GLY A 21 10.94 8.81 5.97
C GLY A 21 11.75 10.00 6.47
N PRO A 22 12.08 10.03 7.78
CA PRO A 22 12.99 11.02 8.35
C PRO A 22 14.34 11.06 7.63
N ALA A 23 15.06 12.18 7.76
CA ALA A 23 16.42 12.30 7.22
C ALA A 23 17.34 11.22 7.80
N GLY A 24 18.07 10.52 6.93
CA GLY A 24 18.93 9.38 7.31
C GLY A 24 18.30 8.01 7.09
N THR A 25 17.00 7.95 6.76
CA THR A 25 16.34 6.73 6.31
C THR A 25 16.87 6.31 4.93
N HIS A 26 17.13 5.01 4.78
CA HIS A 26 17.56 4.42 3.52
C HIS A 26 16.42 3.68 2.81
N ILE A 27 15.50 3.08 3.56
CA ILE A 27 14.32 2.39 3.05
C ILE A 27 13.09 2.87 3.83
N THR A 28 12.04 3.25 3.10
CA THR A 28 10.77 3.73 3.64
C THR A 28 9.65 2.86 3.06
N ILE A 29 8.81 2.29 3.92
CA ILE A 29 7.58 1.57 3.58
C ILE A 29 6.41 2.35 4.16
N ARG A 30 5.35 2.57 3.36
CA ARG A 30 4.12 3.25 3.77
C ARG A 30 2.90 2.44 3.33
N GLY A 31 1.99 2.16 4.25
CA GLY A 31 0.70 1.53 4.00
C GLY A 31 0.78 0.16 3.33
N LEU A 32 1.82 -0.63 3.62
CA LEU A 32 1.98 -1.95 3.00
C LEU A 32 0.90 -2.91 3.52
N THR A 33 0.04 -3.32 2.61
CA THR A 33 -0.93 -4.40 2.83
C THR A 33 -0.61 -5.55 1.89
N LYS A 34 -0.38 -6.74 2.46
CA LYS A 34 0.02 -7.95 1.73
C LYS A 34 -0.67 -9.15 2.33
N TYR A 35 -1.25 -9.99 1.47
CA TYR A 35 -1.82 -11.27 1.86
C TYR A 35 -1.01 -12.42 1.27
N PHE A 36 -0.92 -13.52 2.01
CA PHE A 36 -0.34 -14.78 1.54
C PHE A 36 -1.29 -15.92 1.88
N ALA A 37 -1.67 -16.70 0.87
CA ALA A 37 -2.65 -17.81 1.00
C ALA A 37 -3.99 -17.38 1.65
N GLY A 38 -4.45 -16.16 1.36
CA GLY A 38 -5.70 -15.61 1.92
C GLY A 38 -5.58 -15.07 3.35
N TRP A 39 -4.41 -15.20 3.98
CA TRP A 39 -4.14 -14.67 5.31
C TRP A 39 -3.37 -13.35 5.24
N PRO A 40 -3.69 -12.36 6.09
CA PRO A 40 -2.92 -11.12 6.15
C PRO A 40 -1.50 -11.41 6.61
N LEU A 41 -0.52 -10.99 5.81
CA LEU A 41 0.90 -10.98 6.16
C LEU A 41 1.32 -9.61 6.72
N TYR A 42 0.84 -8.54 6.07
CA TYR A 42 0.97 -7.16 6.53
C TYR A 42 -0.35 -6.44 6.30
N GLU A 43 -0.75 -5.57 7.22
CA GLU A 43 -1.90 -4.69 7.09
C GLU A 43 -1.51 -3.29 7.53
N ASN A 44 -1.65 -2.31 6.63
CA ASN A 44 -1.30 -0.90 6.86
C ASN A 44 0.08 -0.72 7.51
N PHE A 45 1.07 -1.48 7.04
CA PHE A 45 2.39 -1.53 7.66
C PHE A 45 3.29 -0.39 7.19
N ASP A 46 3.89 0.30 8.16
CA ASP A 46 4.86 1.38 7.97
C ASP A 46 6.20 1.02 8.59
N LEU A 47 7.30 1.33 7.90
CA LEU A 47 8.65 1.10 8.41
C LEU A 47 9.65 2.10 7.82
N ASP A 48 10.60 2.53 8.63
CA ASP A 48 11.79 3.27 8.19
C ASP A 48 13.05 2.53 8.65
N ILE A 49 13.94 2.22 7.71
CA ILE A 49 15.19 1.53 7.98
C ILE A 49 16.35 2.50 7.67
N PRO A 50 17.17 2.85 8.67
CA PRO A 50 18.36 3.68 8.45
C PRO A 50 19.45 2.90 7.69
N LYS A 51 20.32 3.63 6.99
CA LYS A 51 21.41 3.02 6.21
C LYS A 51 22.34 2.20 7.12
N SER A 52 22.74 1.02 6.66
CA SER A 52 23.71 0.15 7.33
C SER A 52 23.30 -0.30 8.75
N LYS A 53 22.00 -0.49 8.99
CA LYS A 53 21.47 -1.04 10.24
C LYS A 53 20.61 -2.28 9.96
N ILE A 54 20.65 -3.21 10.91
CA ILE A 54 19.70 -4.32 11.01
C ILE A 54 18.74 -3.94 12.13
N VAL A 55 17.44 -3.99 11.86
CA VAL A 55 16.36 -3.59 12.75
C VAL A 55 15.47 -4.80 13.02
#